data_AF-A0A1V2DTF3-F1
#
_entry.id   AF-A0A1V2DTF3-F1
#
_cell.length_a   1.000
_cell.length_b   1.000
_cell.length_c   1.000
_cell.angle_alpha   90.00
_cell.angle_beta   90.00
_cell.angle_gamma   90.00
#
_symmetry.space_group_name_H-M   'P 1'
#
loop_
_entity.id
_entity.type
_entity.pdbx_description
1 polymer ?
#
loop_
_entity_poly.entity_id
_entity_poly.type
_entity_poly.pdbx_seq_one_letter_code
_entity_poly.pdbx_strand_id
1 'polypeptide(L)'
;MRRTVLFTLLAGLTACSSPTITSESLSPSEINDIRARVAEHHPDLSTRKQHEVTQLVVRALDNMVFIEGGTFVMGDFGMPCEPGSTQMCQIDYDT
;
A
#
# COMPACT_ATOMS: atom_id res chain seq x y z
N MET A 1 -48.19 -28.36 -26.94
CA MET A 1 -47.15 -27.33 -27.22
C MET A 1 -47.57 -26.09 -26.44
N ARG A 2 -46.88 -25.52 -25.46
CA ARG A 2 -45.46 -25.22 -25.26
C ARG A 2 -45.23 -25.22 -23.74
N ARG A 3 -44.20 -25.94 -23.26
CA ARG A 3 -43.74 -25.82 -21.88
C ARG A 3 -42.97 -24.51 -21.76
N THR A 4 -43.50 -23.60 -20.96
CA THR A 4 -42.85 -22.37 -20.51
C THR A 4 -41.56 -22.75 -19.81
N VAL A 5 -40.41 -22.44 -20.41
CA VAL A 5 -39.12 -22.48 -19.71
C VAL A 5 -38.45 -21.13 -19.94
N LEU A 6 -38.80 -20.19 -19.06
CA LEU A 6 -38.07 -18.94 -18.90
C LEU A 6 -36.77 -19.29 -18.16
N PHE A 7 -35.71 -19.56 -18.91
CA PHE A 7 -34.36 -19.71 -18.37
C PHE A 7 -33.83 -18.32 -18.01
N THR A 8 -34.20 -17.82 -16.83
CA THR A 8 -33.55 -16.67 -16.20
C THR A 8 -32.16 -17.10 -15.75
N LEU A 9 -31.18 -16.92 -16.65
CA LEU A 9 -29.77 -17.03 -16.32
C LEU A 9 -29.37 -15.80 -15.49
N LEU A 10 -29.66 -15.86 -14.20
CA LEU A 10 -29.18 -14.87 -13.22
C LEU A 10 -27.71 -15.18 -12.95
N ALA A 11 -26.82 -14.66 -13.81
CA ALA A 11 -25.41 -14.59 -13.53
C ALA A 11 -25.23 -13.70 -12.29
N GLY A 12 -25.08 -14.33 -11.12
CA GLY A 12 -24.72 -13.63 -9.90
C GLY A 12 -23.36 -12.98 -10.11
N LEU A 13 -23.35 -11.64 -10.28
CA LEU A 13 -22.15 -10.87 -10.03
C LEU A 13 -21.84 -11.08 -8.54
N THR A 14 -20.93 -12.00 -8.23
CA THR A 14 -20.22 -11.96 -6.96
C THR A 14 -19.41 -10.68 -7.01
N ALA A 15 -20.00 -9.57 -6.58
CA ALA A 15 -19.25 -8.38 -6.26
C ALA A 15 -18.20 -8.82 -5.24
N CYS A 16 -16.95 -8.94 -5.68
CA CYS A 16 -15.81 -9.08 -4.79
C CYS A 16 -15.67 -7.75 -4.05
N SER A 17 -16.58 -7.51 -3.10
CA SER A 17 -16.52 -6.40 -2.17
C SER A 17 -15.34 -6.70 -1.26
N SER A 18 -14.17 -6.17 -1.64
CA SER A 18 -13.04 -6.14 -0.72
C SER A 18 -13.48 -5.32 0.49
N PRO A 19 -13.16 -5.77 1.72
CA PRO A 19 -13.61 -5.10 2.93
C PRO A 19 -13.16 -3.63 2.92
N THR A 20 -14.01 -2.73 3.37
CA THR A 20 -13.67 -1.29 3.37
C THR A 20 -12.48 -1.04 4.30
N ILE A 21 -11.42 -0.39 3.80
CA ILE A 21 -10.28 0.04 4.61
C ILE A 21 -10.63 1.37 5.26
N THR A 22 -10.62 1.41 6.59
CA THR A 22 -10.86 2.61 7.40
C THR A 22 -9.56 3.02 8.11
N SER A 23 -9.41 4.32 8.37
CA SER A 23 -8.25 4.89 9.05
C SER A 23 -8.70 5.93 10.08
N GLU A 24 -7.97 6.04 11.18
CA GLU A 24 -8.18 7.08 12.20
C GLU A 24 -7.47 8.40 11.84
N SER A 25 -6.36 8.31 11.11
CA SER A 25 -5.51 9.45 10.75
C SER A 25 -5.63 9.92 9.29
N LEU A 26 -6.03 9.03 8.37
CA LEU A 26 -6.07 9.32 6.94
C LEU A 26 -7.49 9.57 6.43
N SER A 27 -7.60 10.49 5.49
CA SER A 27 -8.82 10.72 4.71
C SER A 27 -9.07 9.61 3.67
N PRO A 28 -10.31 9.45 3.19
CA PRO A 28 -10.63 8.49 2.13
C PRO A 28 -9.84 8.70 0.83
N SER A 29 -9.50 9.95 0.48
CA SER A 29 -8.66 10.26 -0.68
C SER A 29 -7.24 9.74 -0.51
N GLU A 30 -6.64 9.92 0.67
CA GLU A 30 -5.29 9.43 0.95
C GLU A 30 -5.24 7.89 0.91
N ILE A 31 -6.27 7.22 1.40
CA ILE A 31 -6.40 5.75 1.30
C ILE A 31 -6.49 5.31 -0.18
N ASN A 32 -7.19 6.07 -1.02
CA ASN A 32 -7.28 5.77 -2.45
C ASN A 32 -5.93 5.99 -3.16
N ASP A 33 -5.19 7.03 -2.79
CA ASP A 33 -3.86 7.29 -3.33
C ASP A 33 -2.87 6.19 -2.95
N ILE A 34 -2.91 5.72 -1.70
CA ILE A 34 -2.11 4.57 -1.26
C ILE A 34 -2.47 3.33 -2.09
N ARG A 35 -3.76 3.06 -2.30
CA ARG A 35 -4.21 1.92 -3.13
C ARG A 35 -3.69 2.01 -4.56
N ALA A 36 -3.71 3.21 -5.16
CA ALA A 36 -3.20 3.45 -6.50
C ALA A 36 -1.68 3.17 -6.57
N ARG A 37 -0.91 3.68 -5.60
CA ARG A 37 0.54 3.44 -5.52
C ARG A 37 0.86 1.96 -5.32
N VAL A 38 0.12 1.24 -4.47
CA VAL A 38 0.31 -0.20 -4.28
C VAL A 38 0.06 -0.98 -5.58
N ALA A 39 -0.98 -0.62 -6.34
CA ALA A 39 -1.27 -1.25 -7.62
C ALA A 39 -0.20 -0.95 -8.69
N GLU A 40 0.34 0.27 -8.69
CA GLU A 40 1.41 0.70 -9.58
C GLU A 40 2.75 -0.01 -9.29
N HIS A 41 3.14 -0.10 -8.01
CA HIS A 41 4.41 -0.70 -7.60
C HIS A 41 4.39 -2.23 -7.55
N HIS A 42 3.21 -2.84 -7.38
CA HIS A 42 3.05 -4.29 -7.27
C HIS A 42 1.97 -4.84 -8.24
N PRO A 43 2.16 -4.66 -9.57
CA PRO A 43 1.19 -5.12 -10.57
C PRO A 43 1.14 -6.65 -10.69
N ASP A 44 2.15 -7.35 -10.18
CA ASP A 44 2.27 -8.81 -10.14
C ASP A 44 1.41 -9.46 -9.04
N LEU A 45 0.99 -8.67 -8.04
CA LEU A 45 0.15 -9.15 -6.95
C LEU A 45 -1.31 -9.24 -7.36
N SER A 46 -2.01 -10.25 -6.86
CA SER A 46 -3.47 -10.34 -7.04
C SER A 46 -4.17 -9.16 -6.34
N THR A 47 -5.34 -8.76 -6.82
CA THR A 47 -6.14 -7.67 -6.24
C THR A 47 -6.38 -7.85 -4.74
N ARG A 48 -6.56 -9.10 -4.28
CA ARG A 48 -6.66 -9.41 -2.84
C ARG A 48 -5.38 -9.09 -2.08
N LYS A 49 -4.21 -9.45 -2.61
CA LYS A 49 -2.93 -9.14 -1.97
C LYS A 49 -2.63 -7.64 -1.98
N GLN A 50 -2.94 -6.94 -3.08
CA GLN A 50 -2.84 -5.48 -3.13
C GLN A 50 -3.73 -4.82 -2.08
N HIS A 51 -4.93 -5.36 -1.85
CA HIS A 51 -5.83 -4.92 -0.80
C HIS A 51 -5.24 -5.14 0.60
N GLU A 52 -4.71 -6.34 0.89
CA GLU A 52 -4.05 -6.67 2.16
C GLU A 52 -2.84 -5.76 2.43
N VAL A 53 -2.02 -5.48 1.41
CA VAL A 53 -0.89 -4.54 1.50
C VAL A 53 -1.38 -3.12 1.80
N THR A 54 -2.41 -2.65 1.09
CA THR A 54 -3.01 -1.32 1.35
C THR A 54 -3.50 -1.22 2.79
N GLN A 55 -4.18 -2.26 3.30
CA GLN A 55 -4.67 -2.31 4.67
C GLN A 55 -3.54 -2.32 5.70
N LEU A 56 -2.45 -3.05 5.43
CA LEU A 56 -1.26 -3.08 6.28
C LEU A 56 -0.62 -1.69 6.38
N VAL A 57 -0.44 -1.00 5.25
CA VAL A 57 0.14 0.35 5.20
C VAL A 57 -0.71 1.33 5.99
N VAL A 58 -2.01 1.36 5.77
CA VAL A 58 -2.94 2.24 6.52
C VAL A 58 -2.85 1.97 8.02
N ARG A 59 -2.84 0.69 8.43
CA ARG A 59 -2.69 0.32 9.84
C ARG A 59 -1.35 0.75 10.42
N ALA A 60 -0.26 0.61 9.67
CA ALA A 60 1.08 1.00 10.11
C ALA A 60 1.17 2.51 10.34
N LEU A 61 0.52 3.31 9.49
CA LEU A 61 0.43 4.76 9.63
C LEU A 61 -0.41 5.15 10.85
N ASP A 62 -1.59 4.53 11.05
CA ASP A 62 -2.46 4.83 12.19
C ASP A 62 -1.80 4.50 13.54
N ASN A 63 -1.18 3.33 13.63
CA ASN A 63 -0.66 2.84 14.90
C ASN A 63 0.82 3.21 15.11
N MET A 64 1.42 4.00 14.21
CA MET A 64 2.86 4.28 14.17
C MET A 64 3.70 3.02 14.39
N VAL A 65 3.26 1.89 13.83
CA VAL A 65 3.90 0.59 14.09
C VAL A 65 5.21 0.57 13.33
N PHE A 66 6.30 0.75 14.05
CA PHE A 66 7.58 0.19 13.64
C PHE A 66 7.36 -1.28 13.34
N ILE A 67 7.54 -1.69 12.08
CA ILE A 67 7.39 -3.08 11.66
C ILE A 67 8.29 -3.95 12.54
N GLU A 68 7.72 -4.73 13.45
CA GLU A 68 8.50 -5.64 14.30
C GLU A 68 9.21 -6.67 13.41
N GLY A 69 10.55 -6.63 13.41
CA GLY A 69 11.41 -7.43 12.53
C GLY A 69 11.93 -6.70 11.28
N GLY A 70 11.56 -5.44 11.06
CA GLY A 70 12.19 -4.58 10.08
C GLY A 70 13.52 -4.05 10.62
N THR A 71 14.65 -4.56 10.12
CA THR A 71 15.93 -3.87 10.27
C THR A 71 15.91 -2.62 9.39
N PHE A 72 15.65 -1.46 10.01
CA PHE A 72 15.96 -0.18 9.39
C PHE A 72 17.47 -0.01 9.46
N VAL A 73 18.17 -0.48 8.44
CA VAL A 73 19.53 -0.02 8.19
C VAL A 73 19.36 1.45 7.83
N MET A 74 19.68 2.36 8.76
CA MET A 74 20.05 3.69 8.34
C MET A 74 21.28 3.48 7.46
N GLY A 75 21.08 3.50 6.15
CA GLY A 75 22.20 3.63 5.22
C GLY A 75 22.95 4.90 5.55
N ASP A 76 24.09 5.09 4.89
CA ASP A 76 24.81 6.34 4.92
C ASP A 76 23.91 7.42 4.28
N PHE A 77 23.06 8.03 5.10
CA PHE A 77 22.20 9.15 4.73
C PHE A 77 23.14 10.33 4.51
N GLY A 78 23.69 10.40 3.30
CA GLY A 78 24.64 11.42 2.90
C GLY A 78 24.11 12.80 3.27
N MET A 79 24.85 13.47 4.14
CA MET A 79 24.62 14.86 4.48
C MET A 79 25.36 15.72 3.44
N PRO A 80 24.70 16.70 2.81
CA PRO A 80 25.40 17.72 2.07
C PRO A 80 26.39 18.43 2.99
N CYS A 81 27.64 18.59 2.57
CA CYS A 81 28.65 19.28 3.39
C CYS A 81 28.25 20.71 3.75
N GLU A 82 27.47 21.34 2.88
CA GLU A 82 26.98 22.71 3.04
C GLU A 82 25.49 22.77 2.67
N PRO A 83 24.70 23.67 3.28
CA PRO A 83 23.28 23.81 2.96
C PRO A 83 23.06 24.15 1.48
N GLY A 84 22.33 23.29 0.76
CA GLY A 84 22.04 23.47 -0.67
C GLY A 84 23.11 22.91 -1.62
N SER A 85 24.15 22.28 -1.10
CA SER A 85 25.14 21.58 -1.91
C SER A 85 24.63 20.21 -2.37
N THR A 86 25.14 19.75 -3.51
CA THR A 86 24.96 18.37 -4.00
C THR A 86 26.12 17.46 -3.57
N GLN A 87 27.17 18.02 -2.99
CA GLN A 87 28.33 17.28 -2.50
C GLN A 87 28.01 16.64 -1.15
N MET A 88 27.97 15.30 -1.13
CA MET A 88 27.83 14.53 0.10
C MET A 88 29.14 14.51 0.88
N CYS A 89 29.06 14.80 2.17
CA CYS A 89 30.17 14.61 3.09
C CYS A 89 30.37 13.12 3.32
N GLN A 90 31.60 12.66 3.13
CA GLN A 90 31.98 11.32 3.57
C GLN A 90 32.30 11.41 5.05
N ILE A 91 31.47 10.76 5.87
CA ILE A 91 31.77 10.58 7.27
C ILE A 91 32.73 9.39 7.33
N ASP A 92 33.99 9.66 7.67
CA ASP A 92 34.95 8.59 7.94
C ASP A 92 34.61 7.96 9.29
N TYR A 93 34.23 6.68 9.27
CA TYR A 93 33.79 5.95 10.46
C TYR A 93 34.96 5.29 11.23
N ASP A 94 36.22 5.50 10.81
CA ASP A 94 37.42 4.98 11.49
C ASP A 94 37.89 5.92 12.62
N THR A 95 37.05 6.12 13.65
CA THR A 95 37.51 6.62 14.96
C THR A 95 36.94 5.86 16.14
#